data_AF-A0A7C5G425-F1
#
_entry.id   AF-A0A7C5G425-F1
#
_cell.length_a   1.000
_cell.length_b   1.000
_cell.length_c   1.000
_cell.angle_alpha   90.00
_cell.angle_beta   90.00
_cell.angle_gamma   90.00
#
_symmetry.space_group_name_H-M   'P 1'
#
loop_
_entity.id
_entity.type
_entity.pdbx_description
1 polymer ?
#
loop_
_entity_poly.entity_id
_entity_poly.type
_entity_poly.pdbx_seq_one_letter_code
_entity_poly.pdbx_strand_id
1 'polypeptide(L)'
;MREGSNYSVLAAIGFALILAACGGGGDDSESEAGDAAASGDNGGGTDVPVAQGEYALLAWNDLGMHCIDSDYSVFSLLPPFNVLNAQLVHRGGGVVESGVELTYEAVADPSGSVNSTSRGKTNFWDYAEQLYGPRLEPDTGLKGFSMPSRGPAAMHFDRSHRWFAAEGIPITPVDDEGRKNEYPMMRVKAIDPSGRTLATADVVLPVSDEMTCVRCHGSAQGVDDARPRGGWVQDADPERDWRLNILRLHDEQSGDSHRFRDALARLGLDPQGLEASARSGHPVLCAGCHRSNALSGTGLDGIAQLTTVIHDRHASVTDPETGLSLDDDRTRAACYRCHPGSSTQCLRGAMGKATDPAGNPLVQCQSCHGRMSAVGRPGREGWLDLPNCQACHHDGQRGAKAVRADGSLIRVSDRRFATNADTPAPGYGLYRFSRGHGDLYCESCHGATHAIYPSAESNDNVLARELQGYAGTIRECAVCHDPVPYTATGGPHGMHTIGAAWVRGHGDSVEHSGPEQCTACHGADYRGSPLSAIKT
;
A
#
# COMPACT_ATOMS: atom_id res chain seq x y z
N MET A 1 36.84 -9.68 -12.06
CA MET A 1 36.88 -9.59 -13.55
C MET A 1 35.60 -8.92 -13.96
N ARG A 2 35.49 -7.75 -14.57
CA ARG A 2 36.40 -6.75 -15.18
C ARG A 2 35.67 -5.39 -15.04
N GLU A 3 36.38 -4.32 -14.65
CA GLU A 3 36.60 -3.07 -15.44
C GLU A 3 35.34 -2.19 -15.60
N GLY A 4 35.30 -0.87 -15.32
CA GLY A 4 36.34 0.16 -15.19
C GLY A 4 36.13 1.27 -16.24
N SER A 5 36.31 2.54 -15.83
CA SER A 5 36.53 3.79 -16.62
C SER A 5 35.29 4.71 -16.77
N ASN A 6 35.23 5.96 -16.29
CA ASN A 6 36.09 7.18 -16.29
C ASN A 6 36.15 8.01 -17.61
N TYR A 7 36.12 9.33 -17.41
CA TYR A 7 36.57 10.49 -18.24
C TYR A 7 35.51 11.17 -19.16
N SER A 8 35.08 12.42 -18.92
CA SER A 8 35.70 13.77 -19.17
C SER A 8 35.35 14.31 -20.59
N VAL A 9 35.16 15.60 -20.96
CA VAL A 9 35.19 16.96 -20.38
C VAL A 9 34.91 17.97 -21.57
N LEU A 10 34.37 19.18 -21.30
CA LEU A 10 34.37 20.45 -22.12
C LEU A 10 33.59 20.47 -23.45
N ALA A 11 33.01 21.55 -24.01
CA ALA A 11 32.91 23.02 -23.82
C ALA A 11 31.82 23.50 -24.83
N ALA A 12 30.83 24.33 -24.50
CA ALA A 12 30.80 25.81 -24.39
C ALA A 12 30.07 26.53 -25.57
N ILE A 13 29.48 27.70 -25.23
CA ILE A 13 29.04 28.84 -26.08
C ILE A 13 27.67 28.67 -26.79
N GLY A 14 26.69 29.58 -26.73
CA GLY A 14 26.56 30.91 -26.12
C GLY A 14 25.30 31.64 -26.67
N PHE A 15 24.81 32.65 -25.93
CA PHE A 15 24.09 33.90 -26.34
C PHE A 15 22.90 33.82 -27.34
N ALA A 16 21.82 34.61 -27.33
CA ALA A 16 21.29 35.76 -26.60
C ALA A 16 19.79 35.83 -27.01
N LEU A 17 18.82 36.11 -26.13
CA LEU A 17 18.30 37.43 -25.72
C LEU A 17 17.34 38.11 -26.73
N ILE A 18 16.30 38.74 -26.15
CA ILE A 18 15.38 39.80 -26.65
C ILE A 18 13.94 39.28 -26.85
N LEU A 19 12.99 39.49 -25.92
CA LEU A 19 12.33 40.71 -25.37
C LEU A 19 11.02 41.06 -26.09
N ALA A 20 9.98 41.19 -25.26
CA ALA A 20 8.91 42.20 -25.29
C ALA A 20 7.88 42.11 -26.46
N ALA A 21 6.62 42.52 -26.36
CA ALA A 21 5.87 43.25 -25.34
C ALA A 21 4.38 43.20 -25.75
N CYS A 22 3.45 43.08 -24.80
CA CYS A 22 2.51 44.12 -24.34
C CYS A 22 1.20 44.34 -25.14
N GLY A 23 0.14 44.62 -24.37
CA GLY A 23 -1.12 45.27 -24.76
C GLY A 23 -2.28 44.28 -24.83
N GLY A 24 -3.26 44.25 -23.91
CA GLY A 24 -4.09 45.37 -23.41
C GLY A 24 -5.21 45.62 -24.43
N GLY A 25 -6.51 45.66 -24.15
CA GLY A 25 -7.36 45.67 -22.97
C GLY A 25 -8.73 46.22 -23.42
N GLY A 26 -9.82 45.98 -22.67
CA GLY A 26 -11.00 46.86 -22.65
C GLY A 26 -12.27 46.41 -23.39
N ASP A 27 -13.23 45.96 -22.58
CA ASP A 27 -14.65 46.37 -22.44
C ASP A 27 -15.69 46.26 -23.58
N ASP A 28 -16.71 45.46 -23.26
CA ASP A 28 -18.16 45.73 -23.17
C ASP A 28 -18.99 46.27 -24.36
N SER A 29 -19.97 45.48 -24.81
CA SER A 29 -21.43 45.80 -24.76
C SER A 29 -22.31 44.82 -25.54
N GLU A 30 -23.50 44.56 -25.01
CA GLU A 30 -24.55 43.64 -25.50
C GLU A 30 -25.36 44.19 -26.69
N SER A 31 -25.81 43.31 -27.60
CA SER A 31 -27.07 43.46 -28.38
C SER A 31 -27.51 42.11 -29.00
N GLU A 32 -28.83 41.93 -29.09
CA GLU A 32 -29.52 40.68 -29.46
C GLU A 32 -29.62 40.40 -30.99
N ALA A 33 -29.64 39.09 -31.29
CA ALA A 33 -30.36 38.35 -32.35
C ALA A 33 -29.96 38.50 -33.86
N GLY A 34 -29.58 37.35 -34.45
CA GLY A 34 -29.93 37.01 -35.85
C GLY A 34 -28.81 36.42 -36.74
N ASP A 35 -28.84 35.10 -36.90
CA ASP A 35 -28.34 34.27 -38.02
C ASP A 35 -26.84 34.13 -38.38
N ALA A 36 -26.41 32.86 -38.27
CA ALA A 36 -25.52 32.12 -39.17
C ALA A 36 -24.07 32.61 -39.39
N ALA A 37 -23.15 32.07 -38.57
CA ALA A 37 -21.94 31.33 -38.99
C ALA A 37 -21.01 31.15 -37.77
N ALA A 38 -21.21 30.09 -36.98
CA ALA A 38 -20.31 29.77 -35.87
C ALA A 38 -19.17 28.87 -36.36
N SER A 39 -18.04 29.50 -36.68
CA SER A 39 -16.71 28.88 -36.63
C SER A 39 -16.42 28.41 -35.21
N GLY A 40 -15.77 27.25 -35.10
CA GLY A 40 -15.65 26.45 -33.88
C GLY A 40 -15.18 27.17 -32.63
N ASP A 41 -15.97 27.00 -31.58
CA ASP A 41 -15.55 27.17 -30.19
C ASP A 41 -15.54 25.79 -29.52
N ASN A 42 -14.34 25.37 -29.11
CA ASN A 42 -14.10 24.17 -28.32
C ASN A 42 -14.11 24.60 -26.84
N GLY A 43 -15.27 24.61 -26.20
CA GLY A 43 -15.34 24.93 -24.77
C GLY A 43 -16.71 24.59 -24.19
N GLY A 44 -16.81 23.49 -23.47
CA GLY A 44 -18.08 23.05 -22.88
C GLY A 44 -18.11 21.55 -22.58
N GLY A 45 -17.03 21.01 -22.03
CA GLY A 45 -17.08 19.77 -21.25
C GLY A 45 -17.21 20.16 -19.78
N THR A 46 -17.79 19.29 -18.95
CA THR A 46 -17.76 19.45 -17.50
C THR A 46 -16.30 19.54 -17.04
N ASP A 47 -15.78 20.76 -16.87
CA ASP A 47 -14.41 21.05 -16.45
C ASP A 47 -14.22 20.61 -15.01
N VAL A 48 -13.89 19.33 -14.83
CA VAL A 48 -13.28 18.88 -13.59
C VAL A 48 -11.85 19.45 -13.59
N PRO A 49 -11.47 20.28 -12.60
CA PRO A 49 -10.13 20.83 -12.54
C PRO A 49 -9.12 19.68 -12.39
N VAL A 50 -8.33 19.45 -13.42
CA VAL A 50 -7.17 18.55 -13.38
C VAL A 50 -5.95 19.40 -13.08
N ALA A 51 -4.99 18.87 -12.30
CA ALA A 51 -3.72 19.55 -12.07
C ALA A 51 -3.12 20.03 -13.39
N GLN A 52 -2.59 21.26 -13.45
CA GLN A 52 -1.99 21.84 -14.65
C GLN A 52 -0.48 21.65 -14.67
N GLY A 53 0.12 21.56 -15.85
CA GLY A 53 1.58 21.46 -16.03
C GLY A 53 2.00 20.34 -16.99
N GLU A 54 3.28 20.34 -17.36
CA GLU A 54 3.86 19.34 -18.28
C GLU A 54 4.01 17.95 -17.66
N TYR A 55 3.94 17.86 -16.32
CA TYR A 55 4.22 16.65 -15.55
C TYR A 55 3.08 16.31 -14.59
N ALA A 56 2.95 15.02 -14.27
CA ALA A 56 2.16 14.52 -13.16
C ALA A 56 3.01 13.58 -12.31
N LEU A 57 2.95 13.73 -10.99
CA LEU A 57 3.66 12.88 -10.05
C LEU A 57 2.66 11.97 -9.35
N LEU A 58 2.85 10.66 -9.50
CA LEU A 58 2.05 9.63 -8.84
C LEU A 58 2.91 9.06 -7.71
N ALA A 59 2.38 9.00 -6.49
CA ALA A 59 3.09 8.47 -5.33
C ALA A 59 2.15 7.59 -4.48
N TRP A 60 2.69 6.52 -3.88
CA TRP A 60 1.88 5.58 -3.10
C TRP A 60 2.71 4.82 -2.05
N ASN A 61 2.02 4.32 -1.04
CA ASN A 61 2.50 3.25 -0.18
C ASN A 61 2.17 1.87 -0.80
N ASP A 62 3.00 0.84 -0.60
CA ASP A 62 2.89 -0.46 -1.30
C ASP A 62 1.96 -1.50 -0.65
N LEU A 63 1.50 -1.27 0.60
CA LEU A 63 0.70 -2.24 1.37
C LEU A 63 -0.62 -1.67 1.92
N GLY A 64 -0.74 -0.34 1.93
CA GLY A 64 -1.82 0.47 2.49
C GLY A 64 -1.84 0.56 4.01
N MET A 65 -1.01 -0.20 4.72
CA MET A 65 -0.75 -0.05 6.16
C MET A 65 0.45 -0.92 6.52
N HIS A 66 1.47 -0.34 7.16
CA HIS A 66 2.50 -1.14 7.81
C HIS A 66 2.14 -1.39 9.29
N CYS A 67 2.49 -2.56 9.81
CA CYS A 67 2.27 -2.90 11.22
C CYS A 67 3.61 -2.89 11.95
N ILE A 68 3.64 -2.33 13.16
CA ILE A 68 4.84 -2.30 14.00
C ILE A 68 4.55 -2.93 15.35
N ASP A 69 5.58 -3.47 16.00
CA ASP A 69 5.48 -3.76 17.43
C ASP A 69 5.52 -2.45 18.23
N SER A 70 4.69 -2.38 19.27
CA SER A 70 4.68 -1.31 20.28
C SER A 70 5.86 -1.37 21.26
N ASP A 71 6.48 -2.54 21.43
CA ASP A 71 7.66 -2.78 22.26
C ASP A 71 8.57 -3.84 21.63
N TYR A 72 9.88 -3.60 21.66
CA TYR A 72 10.92 -4.48 21.10
C TYR A 72 11.78 -5.20 22.16
N SER A 73 11.46 -5.02 23.45
CA SER A 73 12.29 -5.49 24.58
C SER A 73 12.12 -6.98 24.92
N VAL A 74 11.10 -7.64 24.38
CA VAL A 74 10.80 -9.06 24.64
C VAL A 74 10.88 -9.88 23.36
N PHE A 75 10.12 -9.50 22.34
CA PHE A 75 10.21 -10.08 21.00
C PHE A 75 9.82 -9.05 19.95
N SER A 76 10.08 -9.36 18.68
CA SER A 76 9.55 -8.60 17.55
C SER A 76 8.98 -9.52 16.47
N LEU A 77 7.84 -9.10 15.94
CA LEU A 77 7.19 -9.63 14.74
C LEU A 77 7.53 -8.77 13.51
N LEU A 78 7.43 -7.45 13.63
CA LEU A 78 7.66 -6.52 12.52
C LEU A 78 8.31 -5.21 13.02
N PRO A 79 9.34 -4.70 12.32
CA PRO A 79 10.00 -3.45 12.68
C PRO A 79 9.17 -2.23 12.22
N PRO A 80 9.51 -1.01 12.69
CA PRO A 80 9.09 0.21 12.03
C PRO A 80 9.58 0.19 10.58
N PHE A 81 8.65 0.32 9.64
CA PHE A 81 8.93 0.24 8.21
C PHE A 81 7.80 0.92 7.43
N ASN A 82 8.14 1.45 6.26
CA ASN A 82 7.19 1.89 5.27
C ASN A 82 7.89 1.98 3.93
N VAL A 83 7.15 1.77 2.84
CA VAL A 83 7.69 1.94 1.49
C VAL A 83 6.92 3.07 0.82
N LEU A 84 7.65 4.03 0.29
CA LEU A 84 7.12 5.11 -0.53
C LEU A 84 7.63 4.93 -1.96
N ASN A 85 6.73 4.69 -2.90
CA ASN A 85 7.05 4.59 -4.32
C ASN A 85 6.48 5.79 -5.08
N ALA A 86 7.12 6.15 -6.20
CA ALA A 86 6.63 7.20 -7.08
C ALA A 86 7.04 7.01 -8.54
N GLN A 87 6.18 7.47 -9.45
CA GLN A 87 6.45 7.62 -10.88
C GLN A 87 6.10 9.03 -11.33
N LEU A 88 7.05 9.68 -12.02
CA LEU A 88 6.81 10.94 -12.71
C LEU A 88 6.41 10.65 -14.16
N VAL A 89 5.38 11.33 -14.64
CA VAL A 89 4.88 11.21 -16.01
C VAL A 89 4.99 12.56 -16.71
N HIS A 90 5.60 12.61 -17.89
CA HIS A 90 5.52 13.75 -18.80
C HIS A 90 4.30 13.58 -19.71
N ARG A 91 3.44 14.60 -19.79
CA ARG A 91 2.12 14.49 -20.45
C ARG A 91 2.16 14.26 -21.96
N GLY A 92 3.30 14.54 -22.60
CA GLY A 92 3.56 14.21 -23.99
C GLY A 92 4.56 13.06 -24.21
N GLY A 93 5.06 12.41 -23.14
CA GLY A 93 6.27 11.56 -23.20
C GLY A 93 6.28 10.29 -22.35
N GLY A 94 5.28 10.08 -21.47
CA GLY A 94 5.20 8.88 -20.62
C GLY A 94 6.05 8.98 -19.35
N VAL A 95 6.43 7.83 -18.78
CA VAL A 95 7.19 7.76 -17.53
C VAL A 95 8.60 8.35 -17.70
N VAL A 96 9.00 9.20 -16.75
CA VAL A 96 10.31 9.86 -16.70
C VAL A 96 11.25 9.09 -15.77
N GLU A 97 12.40 8.67 -16.31
CA GLU A 97 13.35 7.78 -15.61
C GLU A 97 14.75 8.40 -15.40
N SER A 98 15.00 9.58 -15.96
CA SER A 98 16.30 10.25 -15.90
C SER A 98 16.16 11.75 -16.01
N GLY A 99 17.22 12.48 -15.63
CA GLY A 99 17.20 13.94 -15.65
C GLY A 99 16.28 14.54 -14.59
N VAL A 100 15.97 13.78 -13.53
CA VAL A 100 15.14 14.22 -12.41
C VAL A 100 15.62 13.58 -11.11
N GLU A 101 15.52 14.31 -10.01
CA GLU A 101 15.66 13.83 -8.64
C GLU A 101 14.29 13.84 -7.97
N LEU A 102 13.94 12.77 -7.27
CA LEU A 102 12.76 12.75 -6.40
C LEU A 102 13.20 12.80 -4.94
N THR A 103 12.54 13.65 -4.17
CA THR A 103 12.74 13.78 -2.72
C THR A 103 11.43 13.63 -1.98
N TYR A 104 11.48 13.26 -0.71
CA TYR A 104 10.35 13.18 0.19
C TYR A 104 10.59 13.97 1.49
N GLU A 105 9.57 14.64 2.01
CA GLU A 105 9.61 15.42 3.25
C GLU A 105 8.31 15.25 4.05
N ALA A 106 8.38 15.32 5.39
CA ALA A 106 7.19 15.27 6.23
C ALA A 106 6.40 16.59 6.12
N VAL A 107 5.08 16.47 5.90
CA VAL A 107 4.16 17.61 5.81
C VAL A 107 2.99 17.43 6.76
N ALA A 108 2.24 18.52 6.97
CA ALA A 108 1.01 18.46 7.72
C ALA A 108 -0.05 17.77 6.86
N ASP A 109 -0.76 16.82 7.45
CA ASP A 109 -1.98 16.32 6.85
C ASP A 109 -3.09 17.41 6.89
N PRO A 110 -4.25 17.21 6.22
CA PRO A 110 -5.36 18.15 6.26
C PRO A 110 -5.91 18.49 7.65
N SER A 111 -5.61 17.69 8.68
CA SER A 111 -5.96 17.96 10.08
C SER A 111 -4.91 18.82 10.81
N GLY A 112 -3.75 19.03 10.19
CA GLY A 112 -2.62 19.76 10.75
C GLY A 112 -1.61 18.88 11.49
N SER A 113 -1.78 17.55 11.52
CA SER A 113 -0.84 16.65 12.20
C SER A 113 0.39 16.40 11.32
N VAL A 114 1.57 16.40 11.93
CA VAL A 114 2.86 16.20 11.26
C VAL A 114 3.66 15.16 12.02
N ASN A 115 4.27 14.22 11.28
CA ASN A 115 5.13 13.20 11.85
C ASN A 115 6.49 13.21 11.15
N SER A 116 7.45 13.94 11.73
CA SER A 116 8.76 14.19 11.12
C SER A 116 9.91 13.40 11.76
N THR A 117 9.67 12.77 12.90
CA THR A 117 10.66 11.94 13.62
C THR A 117 9.95 10.79 14.32
N SER A 118 10.65 9.70 14.53
CA SER A 118 10.21 8.58 15.37
C SER A 118 11.05 8.44 16.65
N ARG A 119 12.05 9.31 16.82
CA ARG A 119 12.83 9.45 18.05
C ARG A 119 11.92 9.69 19.26
N GLY A 120 12.11 8.90 20.31
CA GLY A 120 11.34 9.01 21.55
C GLY A 120 9.91 8.48 21.46
N LYS A 121 9.51 7.91 20.32
CA LYS A 121 8.17 7.35 20.09
C LYS A 121 8.16 5.81 20.09
N THR A 122 9.33 5.18 20.17
CA THR A 122 9.54 3.72 20.23
C THR A 122 10.93 3.41 20.81
N ASN A 123 11.13 2.19 21.31
CA ASN A 123 12.43 1.65 21.73
C ASN A 123 13.13 0.79 20.66
N PHE A 124 12.64 0.78 19.42
CA PHE A 124 13.19 -0.04 18.32
C PHE A 124 14.72 0.03 18.19
N TRP A 125 15.29 1.25 18.19
CA TRP A 125 16.74 1.42 17.99
C TRP A 125 17.60 0.86 19.11
N ASP A 126 17.05 0.71 20.33
CA ASP A 126 17.76 0.08 21.44
C ASP A 126 17.98 -1.42 21.21
N TYR A 127 17.13 -2.04 20.39
CA TYR A 127 17.12 -3.49 20.14
C TYR A 127 17.39 -3.87 18.67
N ALA A 128 17.52 -2.90 17.76
CA ALA A 128 17.68 -3.14 16.32
C ALA A 128 18.89 -4.02 15.98
N GLU A 129 20.03 -3.83 16.66
CA GLU A 129 21.24 -4.64 16.44
C GLU A 129 21.00 -6.12 16.80
N GLN A 130 20.33 -6.36 17.93
CA GLN A 130 20.06 -7.72 18.42
C GLN A 130 18.98 -8.43 17.59
N LEU A 131 17.94 -7.70 17.19
CA LEU A 131 16.81 -8.28 16.47
C LEU A 131 17.06 -8.40 14.97
N TYR A 132 17.68 -7.40 14.36
CA TYR A 132 17.76 -7.27 12.91
C TYR A 132 19.19 -7.29 12.37
N GLY A 133 20.22 -7.16 13.23
CA GLY A 133 21.63 -7.20 12.87
C GLY A 133 22.35 -5.84 12.84
N PRO A 134 21.83 -4.79 12.15
CA PRO A 134 22.53 -3.52 12.10
C PRO A 134 22.25 -2.68 13.35
N ARG A 135 23.30 -2.03 13.86
CA ARG A 135 23.15 -0.89 14.77
C ARG A 135 22.74 0.34 13.97
N LEU A 136 21.58 0.89 14.28
CA LEU A 136 20.98 2.03 13.57
C LEU A 136 20.92 3.24 14.49
N GLU A 137 21.19 4.43 13.93
CA GLU A 137 20.90 5.68 14.62
C GLU A 137 19.39 5.94 14.61
N PRO A 138 18.83 6.59 15.65
CA PRO A 138 17.41 6.91 15.65
C PRO A 138 17.01 7.71 14.42
N ASP A 139 15.77 7.49 13.95
CA ASP A 139 15.25 7.95 12.66
C ASP A 139 15.83 7.27 11.41
N THR A 140 16.77 6.34 11.54
CA THR A 140 17.29 5.55 10.40
C THR A 140 16.56 4.21 10.28
N GLY A 141 16.07 3.90 9.08
CA GLY A 141 15.39 2.66 8.76
C GLY A 141 16.31 1.51 8.35
N LEU A 142 15.79 0.29 8.36
CA LEU A 142 16.55 -0.94 8.06
C LEU A 142 17.12 -1.01 6.64
N LYS A 143 16.60 -0.21 5.72
CA LYS A 143 17.08 -0.11 4.33
C LYS A 143 17.89 1.17 4.07
N GLY A 144 18.23 1.91 5.12
CA GLY A 144 19.06 3.12 5.05
C GLY A 144 18.30 4.41 4.78
N PHE A 145 17.01 4.35 4.47
CA PHE A 145 16.16 5.54 4.37
C PHE A 145 15.77 6.02 5.76
N SER A 146 15.85 7.33 5.97
CA SER A 146 15.51 7.94 7.24
C SER A 146 14.07 8.43 7.28
N MET A 147 13.56 8.72 8.47
CA MET A 147 12.49 9.71 8.59
C MET A 147 12.98 10.97 7.86
N PRO A 148 12.17 11.52 6.96
CA PRO A 148 12.67 12.60 6.12
C PRO A 148 12.89 13.89 6.91
N SER A 149 12.38 14.01 8.14
CA SER A 149 12.25 15.28 8.85
C SER A 149 11.40 16.28 8.03
N ARG A 150 11.46 17.57 8.37
CA ARG A 150 10.87 18.65 7.54
C ARG A 150 11.80 19.09 6.40
N GLY A 151 13.00 18.52 6.31
CA GLY A 151 13.89 18.67 5.15
C GLY A 151 13.65 17.58 4.11
N PRO A 152 14.05 17.77 2.85
CA PRO A 152 13.94 16.74 1.83
C PRO A 152 14.99 15.63 2.03
N ALA A 153 14.56 14.38 1.92
CA ALA A 153 15.42 13.20 1.77
C ALA A 153 15.28 12.63 0.35
N ALA A 154 16.38 12.15 -0.24
CA ALA A 154 16.37 11.64 -1.61
C ALA A 154 15.71 10.26 -1.71
N MET A 155 14.97 10.03 -2.79
CA MET A 155 14.49 8.72 -3.20
C MET A 155 15.48 8.05 -4.16
N HIS A 156 15.51 6.72 -4.16
CA HIS A 156 16.36 5.95 -5.08
C HIS A 156 15.58 5.52 -6.32
N PHE A 157 16.12 5.74 -7.51
CA PHE A 157 15.54 5.20 -8.74
C PHE A 157 15.86 3.70 -8.90
N ASP A 158 14.84 2.86 -8.80
CA ASP A 158 14.95 1.43 -9.08
C ASP A 158 14.76 1.17 -10.57
N ARG A 159 15.84 0.82 -11.27
CA ARG A 159 15.83 0.51 -12.70
C ARG A 159 15.02 -0.73 -13.07
N SER A 160 14.92 -1.70 -12.16
CA SER A 160 14.19 -2.95 -12.42
C SER A 160 12.68 -2.72 -12.40
N HIS A 161 12.22 -1.89 -11.48
CA HIS A 161 10.83 -1.53 -11.34
C HIS A 161 10.45 -0.30 -12.19
N ARG A 162 11.40 0.57 -12.56
CA ARG A 162 11.17 1.85 -13.26
C ARG A 162 10.32 2.81 -12.42
N TRP A 163 10.67 2.92 -11.14
CA TRP A 163 10.08 3.86 -10.18
C TRP A 163 11.16 4.48 -9.29
N PHE A 164 10.79 5.51 -8.53
CA PHE A 164 11.57 6.00 -7.42
C PHE A 164 11.01 5.41 -6.12
N ALA A 165 11.89 4.96 -5.23
CA ALA A 165 11.51 4.33 -3.98
C ALA A 165 12.30 4.88 -2.78
N ALA A 166 11.62 5.00 -1.65
CA ALA A 166 12.22 5.12 -0.33
C ALA A 166 11.68 3.96 0.52
N GLU A 167 12.49 2.91 0.66
CA GLU A 167 12.11 1.66 1.32
C GLU A 167 12.52 1.70 2.79
N GLY A 168 11.69 1.16 3.69
CA GLY A 168 12.05 0.98 5.09
C GLY A 168 12.09 2.25 5.93
N ILE A 169 11.30 3.28 5.58
CA ILE A 169 11.15 4.49 6.40
C ILE A 169 10.59 4.07 7.78
N PRO A 170 11.28 4.37 8.91
CA PRO A 170 10.93 3.83 10.22
C PRO A 170 9.86 4.66 10.92
N ILE A 171 8.70 4.83 10.28
CA ILE A 171 7.61 5.69 10.76
C ILE A 171 6.84 5.04 11.92
N THR A 172 6.32 5.87 12.82
CA THR A 172 5.54 5.45 14.00
C THR A 172 4.14 6.07 13.99
N PRO A 173 3.11 5.45 14.58
CA PRO A 173 1.73 5.96 14.58
C PRO A 173 1.48 7.10 15.60
N VAL A 174 2.51 7.91 15.86
CA VAL A 174 2.51 9.00 16.84
C VAL A 174 3.16 10.21 16.18
N ASP A 175 2.46 11.34 16.18
CA ASP A 175 2.90 12.57 15.56
C ASP A 175 3.91 13.34 16.44
N ASP A 176 4.39 14.48 15.96
CA ASP A 176 5.43 15.27 16.65
C ASP A 176 4.96 15.92 17.95
N GLU A 177 3.64 16.00 18.16
CA GLU A 177 3.03 16.50 19.40
C GLU A 177 2.67 15.35 20.37
N GLY A 178 3.02 14.11 20.03
CA GLY A 178 2.71 12.93 20.83
C GLY A 178 1.26 12.46 20.67
N ARG A 179 0.52 12.97 19.68
CA ARG A 179 -0.85 12.54 19.38
C ARG A 179 -0.82 11.33 18.46
N LYS A 180 -1.82 10.46 18.60
CA LYS A 180 -1.99 9.32 17.70
C LYS A 180 -2.26 9.80 16.27
N ASN A 181 -1.49 9.30 15.30
CA ASN A 181 -1.74 9.51 13.88
C ASN A 181 -1.22 8.32 13.07
N GLU A 182 -2.13 7.46 12.64
CA GLU A 182 -1.83 6.26 11.85
C GLU A 182 -1.78 6.52 10.34
N TYR A 183 -2.06 7.75 9.91
CA TYR A 183 -2.09 8.17 8.52
C TYR A 183 -1.23 9.41 8.27
N PRO A 184 0.04 9.43 8.70
CA PRO A 184 0.93 10.57 8.51
C PRO A 184 1.18 10.82 7.02
N MET A 185 1.35 12.09 6.66
CA MET A 185 1.48 12.53 5.28
C MET A 185 2.92 12.95 4.94
N MET A 186 3.34 12.57 3.74
CA MET A 186 4.62 12.94 3.14
C MET A 186 4.38 13.65 1.83
N ARG A 187 5.23 14.62 1.51
CA ARG A 187 5.27 15.27 0.20
C ARG A 187 6.42 14.73 -0.61
N VAL A 188 6.14 14.27 -1.81
CA VAL A 188 7.14 13.94 -2.82
C VAL A 188 7.31 15.13 -3.77
N LYS A 189 8.55 15.47 -4.10
CA LYS A 189 8.88 16.52 -5.08
C LYS A 189 9.76 15.92 -6.17
N ALA A 190 9.39 16.16 -7.43
CA ALA A 190 10.25 15.91 -8.58
C ALA A 190 10.99 17.20 -8.96
N ILE A 191 12.31 17.15 -9.08
CA ILE A 191 13.19 18.31 -9.24
C ILE A 191 14.11 18.08 -10.46
N ASP A 192 14.18 19.05 -11.37
CA ASP A 192 15.10 18.99 -12.51
C ASP A 192 16.56 19.37 -12.13
N PRO A 193 17.56 19.17 -13.00
CA PRO A 193 18.96 19.46 -12.68
C PRO A 193 19.26 20.94 -12.41
N SER A 194 18.33 21.85 -12.73
CA SER A 194 18.42 23.27 -12.40
C SER A 194 17.90 23.60 -11.00
N GLY A 195 17.33 22.62 -10.30
CA GLY A 195 16.71 22.79 -8.99
C GLY A 195 15.24 23.23 -9.06
N ARG A 196 14.63 23.23 -10.24
CA ARG A 196 13.21 23.60 -10.40
C ARG A 196 12.32 22.40 -10.12
N THR A 197 11.31 22.60 -9.28
CA THR A 197 10.24 21.62 -9.04
C THR A 197 9.39 21.46 -10.30
N LEU A 198 9.29 20.23 -10.80
CA LEU A 198 8.47 19.84 -11.95
C LEU A 198 7.03 19.48 -11.52
N ALA A 199 6.90 18.76 -10.41
CA ALA A 199 5.62 18.32 -9.85
C ALA A 199 5.77 17.94 -8.37
N THR A 200 4.66 17.93 -7.65
CA THR A 200 4.56 17.49 -6.25
C THR A 200 3.40 16.52 -6.06
N ALA A 201 3.49 15.67 -5.05
CA ALA A 201 2.42 14.75 -4.67
C ALA A 201 2.40 14.56 -3.15
N ASP A 202 1.25 14.77 -2.53
CA ASP A 202 1.05 14.49 -1.11
C ASP A 202 0.41 13.11 -0.92
N VAL A 203 1.07 12.27 -0.13
CA VAL A 203 0.75 10.85 0.01
C VAL A 203 0.89 10.40 1.46
N VAL A 204 -0.02 9.53 1.88
CA VAL A 204 -0.02 8.94 3.22
C VAL A 204 0.97 7.77 3.30
N LEU A 205 1.69 7.69 4.42
CA LEU A 205 2.50 6.52 4.81
C LEU A 205 1.89 5.86 6.05
N PRO A 206 0.83 5.05 5.85
CA PRO A 206 0.02 4.53 6.94
C PRO A 206 0.79 3.52 7.80
N VAL A 207 0.65 3.63 9.11
CA VAL A 207 1.34 2.78 10.09
C VAL A 207 0.48 2.55 11.32
N SER A 208 0.53 1.35 11.89
CA SER A 208 -0.23 0.99 13.09
C SER A 208 0.56 0.11 14.06
N ASP A 209 0.35 0.35 15.35
CA ASP A 209 0.79 -0.47 16.48
C ASP A 209 -0.39 -1.18 17.16
N GLU A 210 -1.57 -1.25 16.50
CA GLU A 210 -2.76 -1.95 17.03
C GLU A 210 -2.58 -3.46 17.14
N MET A 211 -1.53 -4.02 16.54
CA MET A 211 -1.21 -5.43 16.65
C MET A 211 -0.95 -5.78 18.12
N THR A 212 -1.90 -6.49 18.72
CA THR A 212 -1.83 -6.90 20.12
C THR A 212 -2.34 -8.32 20.31
N CYS A 213 -1.80 -9.01 21.30
CA CYS A 213 -2.28 -10.33 21.72
C CYS A 213 -2.80 -10.31 23.17
N VAL A 214 -2.86 -9.12 23.77
CA VAL A 214 -3.07 -8.93 25.21
C VAL A 214 -4.36 -9.57 25.68
N ARG A 215 -5.44 -9.56 24.88
CA ARG A 215 -6.77 -10.03 25.29
C ARG A 215 -6.78 -11.50 25.73
N CYS A 216 -5.96 -12.34 25.11
CA CYS A 216 -5.84 -13.76 25.46
C CYS A 216 -4.57 -14.06 26.25
N HIS A 217 -3.46 -13.38 25.96
CA HIS A 217 -2.16 -13.68 26.56
C HIS A 217 -1.78 -12.82 27.77
N GLY A 218 -2.60 -11.82 28.13
CA GLY A 218 -2.36 -10.95 29.28
C GLY A 218 -2.84 -11.55 30.59
N SER A 219 -1.98 -11.50 31.62
CA SER A 219 -2.23 -12.10 32.94
C SER A 219 -3.44 -11.52 33.68
N ALA A 220 -3.85 -10.30 33.31
CA ALA A 220 -4.93 -9.54 33.97
C ALA A 220 -6.26 -9.54 33.21
N GLN A 221 -6.40 -10.32 32.13
CA GLN A 221 -7.60 -10.28 31.27
C GLN A 221 -8.78 -11.15 31.76
N GLY A 222 -8.54 -12.05 32.72
CA GLY A 222 -9.56 -12.99 33.18
C GLY A 222 -9.92 -14.08 32.15
N VAL A 223 -9.02 -14.34 31.19
CA VAL A 223 -9.16 -15.39 30.16
C VAL A 223 -7.99 -16.36 30.35
N ASP A 224 -8.27 -17.60 30.76
CA ASP A 224 -7.23 -18.59 31.10
C ASP A 224 -6.94 -19.60 29.97
N ASP A 225 -7.65 -19.52 28.83
CA ASP A 225 -7.51 -20.46 27.70
C ASP A 225 -6.09 -20.50 27.10
N ALA A 226 -5.36 -19.37 27.17
CA ALA A 226 -3.98 -19.26 26.70
C ALA A 226 -2.95 -19.24 27.86
N ARG A 227 -3.37 -19.58 29.08
CA ARG A 227 -2.49 -19.57 30.26
C ARG A 227 -1.41 -20.65 30.13
N PRO A 228 -0.11 -20.30 30.26
CA PRO A 228 0.95 -21.29 30.35
C PRO A 228 0.72 -22.24 31.54
N ARG A 229 1.14 -23.51 31.41
CA ARG A 229 1.05 -24.51 32.48
C ARG A 229 1.82 -24.09 33.73
N GLY A 230 2.96 -23.42 33.55
CA GLY A 230 3.75 -22.79 34.62
C GLY A 230 3.07 -21.59 35.28
N GLY A 231 1.89 -21.19 34.79
CA GLY A 231 1.17 -20.01 35.23
C GLY A 231 1.57 -18.75 34.47
N TRP A 232 0.78 -17.70 34.68
CA TRP A 232 1.03 -16.37 34.17
C TRP A 232 2.35 -15.79 34.70
N VAL A 233 3.05 -15.03 33.86
CA VAL A 233 4.29 -14.33 34.19
C VAL A 233 4.07 -13.24 35.24
N GLN A 234 2.99 -12.46 35.09
CA GLN A 234 2.66 -11.31 35.94
C GLN A 234 3.77 -10.25 35.98
N ASP A 235 4.25 -9.85 34.79
CA ASP A 235 5.22 -8.74 34.69
C ASP A 235 4.54 -7.42 35.13
N ALA A 236 5.33 -6.53 35.74
CA ALA A 236 4.82 -5.25 36.21
C ALA A 236 4.52 -4.30 35.04
N ASP A 237 5.23 -4.47 33.93
CA ASP A 237 4.95 -3.79 32.67
C ASP A 237 3.88 -4.59 31.90
N PRO A 238 2.66 -4.05 31.70
CA PRO A 238 1.61 -4.75 30.97
C PRO A 238 2.01 -5.17 29.56
N GLU A 239 2.90 -4.42 28.92
CA GLU A 239 3.32 -4.66 27.54
C GLU A 239 4.34 -5.79 27.44
N ARG A 240 5.16 -5.95 28.48
CA ARG A 240 6.06 -7.10 28.63
C ARG A 240 5.33 -8.34 29.10
N ASP A 241 4.31 -8.20 29.96
CA ASP A 241 3.58 -9.31 30.56
C ASP A 241 3.02 -10.28 29.51
N TRP A 242 2.18 -9.79 28.59
CA TRP A 242 1.57 -10.66 27.59
C TRP A 242 2.59 -11.23 26.60
N ARG A 243 3.67 -10.49 26.31
CA ARG A 243 4.75 -10.98 25.43
C ARG A 243 5.53 -12.11 26.08
N LEU A 244 5.89 -11.97 27.35
CA LEU A 244 6.60 -13.01 28.10
C LEU A 244 5.72 -14.25 28.28
N ASN A 245 4.40 -14.08 28.46
CA ASN A 245 3.45 -15.19 28.49
C ASN A 245 3.42 -15.96 27.17
N ILE A 246 3.51 -15.27 26.02
CA ILE A 246 3.64 -15.92 24.70
C ILE A 246 4.93 -16.73 24.63
N LEU A 247 6.07 -16.15 25.02
CA LEU A 247 7.36 -16.87 24.99
C LEU A 247 7.34 -18.10 25.91
N ARG A 248 6.78 -17.97 27.13
CA ARG A 248 6.60 -19.11 28.05
C ARG A 248 5.74 -20.19 27.43
N LEU A 249 4.58 -19.83 26.87
CA LEU A 249 3.68 -20.79 26.24
C LEU A 249 4.33 -21.47 25.03
N HIS A 250 5.14 -20.72 24.27
CA HIS A 250 5.91 -21.26 23.16
C HIS A 250 6.96 -22.26 23.66
N ASP A 251 7.71 -21.92 24.70
CA ASP A 251 8.73 -22.79 25.32
C ASP A 251 8.10 -24.09 25.85
N GLU A 252 6.94 -24.02 26.50
CA GLU A 252 6.22 -25.22 26.97
C GLU A 252 5.76 -26.14 25.84
N GLN A 253 5.43 -25.57 24.67
CA GLN A 253 4.97 -26.32 23.51
C GLN A 253 6.11 -26.85 22.64
N SER A 254 7.30 -26.25 22.75
CA SER A 254 8.45 -26.52 21.87
C SER A 254 9.68 -27.08 22.58
N GLY A 255 9.77 -26.96 23.91
CA GLY A 255 10.97 -27.21 24.74
C GLY A 255 11.61 -28.59 24.57
N ASP A 256 10.78 -29.63 24.38
CA ASP A 256 11.25 -31.00 24.19
C ASP A 256 11.81 -31.27 22.78
N SER A 257 11.55 -30.37 21.83
CA SER A 257 12.01 -30.51 20.45
C SER A 257 13.52 -30.30 20.32
N HIS A 258 14.22 -31.30 19.76
CA HIS A 258 15.62 -31.15 19.37
C HIS A 258 15.83 -29.95 18.44
N ARG A 259 14.89 -29.75 17.50
CA ARG A 259 14.93 -28.63 16.54
C ARG A 259 14.86 -27.28 17.25
N PHE A 260 14.09 -27.18 18.34
CA PHE A 260 13.99 -25.94 19.11
C PHE A 260 15.31 -25.65 19.85
N ARG A 261 15.90 -26.65 20.51
CA ARG A 261 17.21 -26.50 21.16
C ARG A 261 18.33 -26.14 20.17
N ASP A 262 18.34 -26.75 19.00
CA ASP A 262 19.28 -26.41 17.92
C ASP A 262 19.09 -24.97 17.45
N ALA A 263 17.84 -24.51 17.31
CA ALA A 263 17.53 -23.14 16.92
C ALA A 263 18.01 -22.12 17.95
N LEU A 264 17.79 -22.38 19.25
CA LEU A 264 18.31 -21.55 20.33
C LEU A 264 19.84 -21.42 20.24
N ALA A 265 20.55 -22.55 20.11
CA ALA A 265 22.00 -22.58 20.00
C ALA A 265 22.52 -21.85 18.73
N ARG A 266 21.85 -22.06 17.58
CA ARG A 266 22.20 -21.42 16.30
C ARG A 266 22.11 -19.90 16.36
N LEU A 267 21.13 -19.39 17.11
CA LEU A 267 20.85 -17.95 17.23
C LEU A 267 21.48 -17.31 18.48
N GLY A 268 22.20 -18.09 19.30
CA GLY A 268 22.83 -17.57 20.53
C GLY A 268 21.82 -17.18 21.63
N LEU A 269 20.65 -17.81 21.62
CA LEU A 269 19.61 -17.63 22.65
C LEU A 269 19.88 -18.52 23.87
N ASP A 270 19.25 -18.20 25.00
CA ASP A 270 19.40 -18.94 26.25
C ASP A 270 18.90 -20.39 26.09
N PRO A 271 19.69 -21.41 26.48
CA PRO A 271 19.30 -22.81 26.34
C PRO A 271 18.09 -23.21 27.20
N GLN A 272 17.69 -22.40 28.18
CA GLN A 272 16.47 -22.59 28.97
C GLN A 272 15.20 -22.20 28.21
N GLY A 273 15.29 -21.39 27.15
CA GLY A 273 14.15 -21.01 26.31
C GLY A 273 14.12 -19.55 25.88
N LEU A 274 13.06 -19.19 25.14
CA LEU A 274 12.83 -17.83 24.66
C LEU A 274 12.50 -16.87 25.81
N GLU A 275 11.73 -17.30 26.82
CA GLU A 275 11.41 -16.44 27.97
C GLU A 275 12.69 -16.05 28.73
N ALA A 276 13.57 -17.03 28.99
CA ALA A 276 14.84 -16.80 29.66
C ALA A 276 15.74 -15.84 28.86
N SER A 277 15.78 -16.01 27.53
CA SER A 277 16.50 -15.11 26.62
C SER A 277 16.03 -13.67 26.78
N ALA A 278 14.72 -13.42 26.64
CA ALA A 278 14.15 -12.08 26.75
C ALA A 278 14.38 -11.45 28.14
N ARG A 279 14.29 -12.25 29.21
CA ARG A 279 14.58 -11.77 30.58
C ARG A 279 16.03 -11.40 30.81
N SER A 280 16.95 -12.05 30.10
CA SER A 280 18.38 -11.72 30.14
C SER A 280 18.76 -10.49 29.30
N GLY A 281 17.78 -9.85 28.66
CA GLY A 281 17.98 -8.68 27.80
C GLY A 281 18.25 -9.02 26.34
N HIS A 282 18.04 -10.27 25.92
CA HIS A 282 18.16 -10.72 24.53
C HIS A 282 16.74 -10.97 23.95
N PRO A 283 16.12 -9.97 23.28
CA PRO A 283 14.79 -10.14 22.71
C PRO A 283 14.81 -11.10 21.51
N VAL A 284 13.65 -11.68 21.21
CA VAL A 284 13.52 -12.71 20.18
C VAL A 284 12.93 -12.14 18.89
N LEU A 285 13.62 -12.26 17.75
CA LEU A 285 13.00 -12.05 16.45
C LEU A 285 12.27 -13.34 16.03
N CYS A 286 10.93 -13.33 15.98
CA CYS A 286 10.15 -14.53 15.62
C CYS A 286 10.54 -15.06 14.23
N ALA A 287 10.80 -14.12 13.30
CA ALA A 287 11.24 -14.44 11.95
C ALA A 287 12.63 -15.10 11.90
N GLY A 288 13.46 -14.94 12.93
CA GLY A 288 14.78 -15.57 13.04
C GLY A 288 14.71 -17.10 12.96
N CYS A 289 13.68 -17.70 13.56
CA CYS A 289 13.39 -19.13 13.44
C CYS A 289 12.36 -19.42 12.33
N HIS A 290 11.25 -18.69 12.33
CA HIS A 290 10.11 -18.91 11.44
C HIS A 290 10.19 -17.99 10.24
N ARG A 291 10.67 -18.47 9.08
CA ARG A 291 10.85 -17.62 7.88
C ARG A 291 9.64 -16.70 7.61
N SER A 292 9.90 -15.48 7.13
CA SER A 292 8.85 -14.55 6.71
C SER A 292 9.26 -13.82 5.44
N ASN A 293 8.41 -13.85 4.41
CA ASN A 293 8.68 -13.11 3.18
C ASN A 293 8.58 -11.58 3.34
N ALA A 294 8.08 -11.08 4.49
CA ALA A 294 8.20 -9.65 4.85
C ALA A 294 9.61 -9.27 5.33
N LEU A 295 10.40 -10.24 5.81
CA LEU A 295 11.78 -10.04 6.27
C LEU A 295 12.67 -11.01 5.52
N SER A 296 13.13 -10.59 4.33
CA SER A 296 13.93 -11.46 3.46
C SER A 296 15.22 -11.94 4.15
N GLY A 297 15.62 -13.19 3.84
CA GLY A 297 16.82 -13.79 4.42
C GLY A 297 16.67 -14.33 5.85
N THR A 298 15.46 -14.36 6.40
CA THR A 298 15.16 -14.89 7.74
C THR A 298 14.69 -16.34 7.74
N GLY A 299 14.74 -16.98 8.91
CA GLY A 299 14.23 -18.32 9.17
C GLY A 299 15.28 -19.42 9.14
N LEU A 300 14.92 -20.57 9.72
CA LEU A 300 15.75 -21.77 9.73
C LEU A 300 15.09 -22.91 8.96
N ASP A 301 15.91 -23.70 8.27
CA ASP A 301 15.44 -24.84 7.49
C ASP A 301 14.67 -25.85 8.36
N GLY A 302 13.57 -26.36 7.80
CA GLY A 302 12.71 -27.33 8.49
C GLY A 302 11.80 -26.72 9.57
N ILE A 303 11.83 -25.41 9.81
CA ILE A 303 10.85 -24.70 10.64
C ILE A 303 9.78 -24.08 9.71
N ALA A 304 8.51 -24.28 10.05
CA ALA A 304 7.40 -23.70 9.29
C ALA A 304 7.42 -22.17 9.38
N GLN A 305 7.06 -21.49 8.28
CA GLN A 305 7.05 -20.02 8.19
C GLN A 305 6.11 -19.38 9.21
N LEU A 306 6.38 -18.13 9.57
CA LEU A 306 5.67 -17.40 10.62
C LEU A 306 4.17 -17.28 10.32
N THR A 307 3.82 -16.97 9.07
CA THR A 307 2.42 -16.89 8.63
C THR A 307 1.69 -18.23 8.71
N THR A 308 2.38 -19.37 8.57
CA THR A 308 1.72 -20.68 8.74
C THR A 308 1.43 -20.93 10.20
N VAL A 309 2.45 -20.80 11.07
CA VAL A 309 2.33 -21.20 12.47
C VAL A 309 1.41 -20.29 13.29
N ILE A 310 1.39 -18.99 13.01
CA ILE A 310 0.50 -18.07 13.72
C ILE A 310 -0.95 -18.35 13.34
N HIS A 311 -1.29 -18.35 12.05
CA HIS A 311 -2.70 -18.48 11.66
C HIS A 311 -3.25 -19.90 11.95
N ASP A 312 -2.49 -20.96 11.67
CA ASP A 312 -2.95 -22.34 11.91
C ASP A 312 -3.21 -22.60 13.40
N ARG A 313 -2.31 -22.13 14.27
CA ARG A 313 -2.44 -22.29 15.73
C ARG A 313 -3.66 -21.56 16.29
N HIS A 314 -3.99 -20.40 15.73
CA HIS A 314 -5.08 -19.56 16.24
C HIS A 314 -6.43 -19.87 15.59
N ALA A 315 -6.48 -20.58 14.46
CA ALA A 315 -7.74 -20.84 13.76
C ALA A 315 -8.81 -21.49 14.66
N SER A 316 -8.44 -22.44 15.51
CA SER A 316 -9.39 -23.11 16.40
C SER A 316 -9.68 -22.37 17.71
N VAL A 317 -9.08 -21.21 17.95
CA VAL A 317 -9.25 -20.44 19.21
C VAL A 317 -10.58 -19.71 19.18
N THR A 318 -11.27 -19.70 20.33
CA THR A 318 -12.48 -18.89 20.52
C THR A 318 -12.09 -17.49 20.95
N ASP A 319 -12.60 -16.48 20.24
CA ASP A 319 -12.47 -15.08 20.64
C ASP A 319 -13.29 -14.82 21.93
N PRO A 320 -12.64 -14.42 23.03
CA PRO A 320 -13.31 -14.22 24.31
C PRO A 320 -14.28 -13.03 24.34
N GLU A 321 -14.25 -12.13 23.36
CA GLU A 321 -15.18 -11.00 23.29
C GLU A 321 -16.41 -11.32 22.42
N THR A 322 -16.24 -12.07 21.33
CA THR A 322 -17.36 -12.39 20.42
C THR A 322 -17.97 -13.78 20.66
N GLY A 323 -17.26 -14.67 21.35
CA GLY A 323 -17.64 -16.08 21.52
C GLY A 323 -17.58 -16.91 20.23
N LEU A 324 -17.01 -16.36 19.15
CA LEU A 324 -16.85 -17.02 17.86
C LEU A 324 -15.45 -17.62 17.73
N SER A 325 -15.32 -18.67 16.93
CA SER A 325 -14.01 -19.14 16.49
C SER A 325 -13.29 -18.07 15.68
N LEU A 326 -11.97 -17.96 15.81
CA LEU A 326 -11.15 -17.11 14.95
C LEU A 326 -11.09 -17.59 13.48
N ASP A 327 -11.53 -18.82 13.19
CA ASP A 327 -11.71 -19.31 11.82
C ASP A 327 -13.05 -18.87 11.18
N ASP A 328 -13.93 -18.17 11.92
CA ASP A 328 -15.21 -17.69 11.41
C ASP A 328 -15.04 -16.68 10.27
N ASP A 329 -15.89 -16.77 9.24
CA ASP A 329 -15.82 -15.92 8.03
C ASP A 329 -16.93 -14.87 7.93
N ARG A 330 -17.75 -14.70 8.97
CA ARG A 330 -18.87 -13.76 8.94
C ARG A 330 -18.45 -12.31 9.14
N THR A 331 -17.36 -12.07 9.87
CA THR A 331 -16.92 -10.71 10.21
C THR A 331 -15.40 -10.58 10.16
N ARG A 332 -14.88 -9.36 9.92
CA ARG A 332 -13.44 -9.07 10.01
C ARG A 332 -12.87 -9.13 11.42
N ALA A 333 -13.72 -9.25 12.46
CA ALA A 333 -13.32 -9.15 13.86
C ALA A 333 -12.21 -10.15 14.22
N ALA A 334 -12.30 -11.38 13.72
CA ALA A 334 -11.28 -12.40 13.94
C ALA A 334 -9.89 -11.98 13.43
N CYS A 335 -9.82 -11.41 12.22
CA CYS A 335 -8.56 -10.93 11.66
C CYS A 335 -8.06 -9.68 12.41
N TYR A 336 -8.97 -8.78 12.78
CA TYR A 336 -8.67 -7.55 13.51
C TYR A 336 -8.28 -7.77 14.98
N ARG A 337 -8.28 -9.02 15.47
CA ARG A 337 -7.67 -9.35 16.76
C ARG A 337 -6.16 -9.21 16.76
N CYS A 338 -5.52 -9.44 15.61
CA CYS A 338 -4.07 -9.40 15.48
C CYS A 338 -3.61 -8.41 14.42
N HIS A 339 -4.41 -8.20 13.37
CA HIS A 339 -4.12 -7.20 12.36
C HIS A 339 -4.77 -5.86 12.71
N PRO A 340 -4.13 -4.73 12.35
CA PRO A 340 -4.74 -3.42 12.52
C PRO A 340 -6.10 -3.33 11.83
N GLY A 341 -7.08 -2.70 12.46
CA GLY A 341 -8.38 -2.54 11.83
C GLY A 341 -9.55 -2.17 12.72
N SER A 342 -9.43 -2.32 14.04
CA SER A 342 -10.49 -1.95 14.98
C SER A 342 -10.67 -0.43 15.02
N SER A 343 -9.57 0.33 15.03
CA SER A 343 -9.59 1.80 14.90
C SER A 343 -8.88 2.26 13.63
N THR A 344 -7.73 1.67 13.28
CA THR A 344 -6.94 2.03 12.09
C THR A 344 -7.47 1.51 10.75
N GLN A 345 -8.56 0.75 10.75
CA GLN A 345 -9.26 0.31 9.53
C GLN A 345 -8.33 -0.11 8.37
N CYS A 346 -7.41 -1.06 8.58
CA CYS A 346 -6.45 -1.46 7.54
C CYS A 346 -7.11 -1.70 6.17
N LEU A 347 -8.24 -2.43 6.15
CA LEU A 347 -9.10 -2.55 4.97
C LEU A 347 -10.14 -1.41 4.91
N ARG A 348 -9.77 -0.31 4.24
CA ARG A 348 -10.56 0.95 4.12
C ARG A 348 -10.78 1.46 2.71
N GLY A 349 -10.17 0.84 1.71
CA GLY A 349 -10.38 1.18 0.30
C GLY A 349 -11.82 0.93 -0.19
N ALA A 350 -12.04 1.06 -1.50
CA ALA A 350 -13.36 0.91 -2.13
C ALA A 350 -14.10 -0.39 -1.77
N MET A 351 -13.37 -1.50 -1.62
CA MET A 351 -13.91 -2.77 -1.14
C MET A 351 -14.20 -2.74 0.37
N GLY A 352 -13.28 -2.14 1.14
CA GLY A 352 -13.35 -2.08 2.60
C GLY A 352 -14.52 -1.26 3.12
N LYS A 353 -14.87 -0.17 2.42
CA LYS A 353 -15.96 0.73 2.81
C LYS A 353 -17.33 0.38 2.24
N ALA A 354 -17.42 -0.63 1.37
CA ALA A 354 -18.67 -1.03 0.76
C ALA A 354 -19.58 -1.69 1.80
N THR A 355 -20.79 -1.15 2.01
CA THR A 355 -21.78 -1.67 2.97
C THR A 355 -23.12 -2.00 2.33
N ASP A 356 -23.87 -2.89 2.97
CA ASP A 356 -25.28 -3.12 2.66
C ASP A 356 -26.15 -1.95 3.21
N PRO A 357 -27.47 -1.93 2.92
CA PRO A 357 -28.37 -0.89 3.45
C PRO A 357 -28.48 -0.84 4.97
N ALA A 358 -28.07 -1.90 5.69
CA ALA A 358 -28.04 -1.95 7.14
C ALA A 358 -26.69 -1.49 7.72
N GLY A 359 -25.72 -1.13 6.88
CA GLY A 359 -24.39 -0.68 7.28
C GLY A 359 -23.37 -1.81 7.48
N ASN A 360 -23.71 -3.07 7.18
CA ASN A 360 -22.77 -4.18 7.33
C ASN A 360 -21.77 -4.20 6.15
N PRO A 361 -20.48 -4.49 6.38
CA PRO A 361 -19.50 -4.57 5.30
C PRO A 361 -19.82 -5.70 4.31
N LEU A 362 -19.84 -5.37 3.00
CA LEU A 362 -20.12 -6.32 1.91
C LEU A 362 -18.92 -7.23 1.60
N VAL A 363 -17.70 -6.74 1.81
CA VAL A 363 -16.45 -7.49 1.61
C VAL A 363 -15.80 -7.69 2.97
N GLN A 364 -15.31 -8.87 3.27
CA GLN A 364 -14.57 -9.18 4.51
C GLN A 364 -13.10 -9.46 4.17
N CYS A 365 -12.20 -9.50 5.15
CA CYS A 365 -10.81 -9.95 4.91
C CYS A 365 -10.82 -11.36 4.29
N GLN A 366 -11.72 -12.20 4.80
CA GLN A 366 -11.93 -13.59 4.37
C GLN A 366 -12.51 -13.69 2.95
N SER A 367 -13.17 -12.64 2.43
CA SER A 367 -13.61 -12.60 1.02
C SER A 367 -12.42 -12.67 0.06
N CYS A 368 -11.26 -12.14 0.47
CA CYS A 368 -10.06 -12.08 -0.34
C CYS A 368 -9.03 -13.15 0.06
N HIS A 369 -8.81 -13.35 1.36
CA HIS A 369 -7.74 -14.20 1.88
C HIS A 369 -8.20 -15.61 2.30
N GLY A 370 -9.50 -15.81 2.48
CA GLY A 370 -10.06 -17.01 3.10
C GLY A 370 -10.05 -16.95 4.63
N ARG A 371 -10.45 -18.06 5.26
CA ARG A 371 -10.47 -18.22 6.73
C ARG A 371 -9.06 -18.33 7.31
N MET A 372 -8.95 -18.20 8.63
CA MET A 372 -7.66 -18.25 9.35
C MET A 372 -6.87 -19.53 9.01
N SER A 373 -7.54 -20.68 9.01
CA SER A 373 -6.98 -21.99 8.63
C SER A 373 -6.49 -22.03 7.18
N ALA A 374 -7.18 -21.35 6.25
CA ALA A 374 -6.76 -21.26 4.86
C ALA A 374 -5.51 -20.37 4.70
N VAL A 375 -5.42 -19.28 5.47
CA VAL A 375 -4.24 -18.41 5.53
C VAL A 375 -3.04 -19.13 6.15
N GLY A 376 -3.31 -19.98 7.15
CA GLY A 376 -2.33 -20.81 7.86
C GLY A 376 -1.98 -22.14 7.17
N ARG A 377 -2.60 -22.48 6.04
CA ARG A 377 -2.42 -23.80 5.42
C ARG A 377 -0.94 -24.09 5.08
N PRO A 378 -0.47 -25.34 5.29
CA PRO A 378 0.85 -25.75 4.82
C PRO A 378 1.01 -25.51 3.31
N GLY A 379 2.15 -24.95 2.90
CA GLY A 379 2.49 -24.71 1.49
C GLY A 379 1.90 -23.44 0.88
N ARG A 380 1.11 -22.64 1.62
CA ARG A 380 0.83 -21.25 1.22
C ARG A 380 2.07 -20.41 1.50
N GLU A 381 2.55 -19.61 0.56
CA GLU A 381 3.67 -18.70 0.76
C GLU A 381 3.15 -17.32 1.19
N GLY A 382 3.38 -16.96 2.45
CA GLY A 382 2.95 -15.66 2.98
C GLY A 382 3.53 -14.51 2.14
N TRP A 383 2.81 -13.40 2.01
CA TRP A 383 3.20 -12.22 1.21
C TRP A 383 3.36 -12.42 -0.31
N LEU A 384 3.26 -13.66 -0.80
CA LEU A 384 3.36 -14.00 -2.22
C LEU A 384 2.06 -14.61 -2.76
N ASP A 385 1.42 -15.51 -2.00
CA ASP A 385 0.09 -16.02 -2.28
C ASP A 385 -0.99 -15.03 -1.80
N LEU A 386 -1.16 -13.97 -2.56
CA LEU A 386 -2.10 -12.88 -2.27
C LEU A 386 -3.30 -12.85 -3.24
N PRO A 387 -4.40 -12.18 -2.85
CA PRO A 387 -5.56 -12.01 -3.71
C PRO A 387 -5.20 -11.24 -4.99
N ASN A 388 -5.95 -11.46 -6.05
CA ASN A 388 -5.84 -10.68 -7.29
C ASN A 388 -7.20 -10.20 -7.78
N CYS A 389 -7.20 -9.19 -8.65
CA CYS A 389 -8.40 -8.46 -9.01
C CYS A 389 -9.34 -9.32 -9.86
N GLN A 390 -8.79 -10.07 -10.81
CA GLN A 390 -9.55 -10.89 -11.76
C GLN A 390 -10.37 -12.01 -11.10
N ALA A 391 -10.00 -12.44 -9.90
CA ALA A 391 -10.79 -13.41 -9.13
C ALA A 391 -12.19 -12.90 -8.76
N CYS A 392 -12.39 -11.57 -8.73
CA CYS A 392 -13.70 -10.93 -8.56
C CYS A 392 -14.15 -10.14 -9.80
N HIS A 393 -13.21 -9.55 -10.55
CA HIS A 393 -13.49 -8.60 -11.63
C HIS A 393 -13.19 -9.23 -12.99
N HIS A 394 -14.20 -9.83 -13.61
CA HIS A 394 -14.07 -10.56 -14.87
C HIS A 394 -15.39 -10.59 -15.63
N ASP A 395 -15.34 -10.65 -16.96
CA ASP A 395 -16.50 -10.84 -17.83
C ASP A 395 -17.62 -9.79 -17.61
N GLY A 396 -17.24 -8.56 -17.24
CA GLY A 396 -18.19 -7.50 -16.87
C GLY A 396 -18.87 -7.70 -15.50
N GLN A 397 -18.49 -8.72 -14.74
CA GLN A 397 -19.08 -9.08 -13.45
C GLN A 397 -18.19 -8.67 -12.28
N ARG A 398 -18.80 -8.60 -11.10
CA ARG A 398 -18.14 -8.32 -9.83
C ARG A 398 -18.58 -9.34 -8.77
N GLY A 399 -17.71 -10.31 -8.50
CA GLY A 399 -17.90 -11.32 -7.45
C GLY A 399 -17.75 -10.75 -6.04
N ALA A 400 -18.36 -11.41 -5.06
CA ALA A 400 -18.26 -11.03 -3.63
C ALA A 400 -17.07 -11.68 -2.90
N LYS A 401 -16.46 -12.71 -3.48
CA LYS A 401 -15.31 -13.44 -2.94
C LYS A 401 -14.31 -13.75 -4.04
N ALA A 402 -13.03 -13.60 -3.75
CA ALA A 402 -11.92 -13.96 -4.64
C ALA A 402 -11.47 -15.42 -4.43
N VAL A 403 -11.85 -16.04 -3.31
CA VAL A 403 -11.43 -17.40 -2.94
C VAL A 403 -12.61 -18.36 -2.83
N ARG A 404 -12.32 -19.65 -3.08
CA ARG A 404 -13.21 -20.77 -2.80
C ARG A 404 -13.20 -21.12 -1.31
N ALA A 405 -14.05 -22.06 -0.92
CA ALA A 405 -14.18 -22.51 0.48
C ALA A 405 -12.86 -23.07 1.06
N ASP A 406 -11.99 -23.63 0.22
CA ASP A 406 -10.65 -24.14 0.59
C ASP A 406 -9.56 -23.04 0.62
N GLY A 407 -9.93 -21.78 0.40
CA GLY A 407 -9.01 -20.65 0.30
C GLY A 407 -8.20 -20.60 -0.99
N SER A 408 -8.47 -21.47 -1.97
CA SER A 408 -7.87 -21.35 -3.31
C SER A 408 -8.47 -20.18 -4.07
N LEU A 409 -7.63 -19.44 -4.78
CA LEU A 409 -8.06 -18.30 -5.59
C LEU A 409 -8.94 -18.77 -6.76
N ILE A 410 -10.01 -18.03 -7.04
CA ILE A 410 -10.86 -18.23 -8.20
C ILE A 410 -10.06 -17.89 -9.45
N ARG A 411 -10.04 -18.80 -10.42
CA ARG A 411 -9.30 -18.66 -11.67
C ARG A 411 -10.29 -18.41 -12.80
N VAL A 412 -10.03 -17.38 -13.57
CA VAL A 412 -10.86 -16.92 -14.69
C VAL A 412 -9.99 -16.72 -15.93
N SER A 413 -10.61 -16.75 -17.11
CA SER A 413 -9.93 -16.50 -18.38
C SER A 413 -9.82 -15.03 -18.74
N ASP A 414 -10.72 -14.17 -18.24
CA ASP A 414 -10.64 -12.73 -18.47
C ASP A 414 -9.38 -12.16 -17.82
N ARG A 415 -8.60 -11.42 -18.62
CA ARG A 415 -7.35 -10.79 -18.22
C ARG A 415 -7.42 -9.26 -18.16
N ARG A 416 -8.58 -8.65 -18.43
CA ARG A 416 -8.74 -7.19 -18.48
C ARG A 416 -8.27 -6.49 -17.21
N PHE A 417 -8.53 -7.09 -16.06
CA PHE A 417 -8.14 -6.60 -14.74
C PHE A 417 -7.08 -7.49 -14.08
N ALA A 418 -6.43 -8.38 -14.84
CA ALA A 418 -5.51 -9.34 -14.27
C ALA A 418 -4.21 -8.68 -13.80
N THR A 419 -3.73 -9.11 -12.64
CA THR A 419 -2.34 -8.90 -12.25
C THR A 419 -1.39 -9.54 -13.28
N ASN A 420 -0.19 -8.99 -13.42
CA ASN A 420 0.82 -9.58 -14.30
C ASN A 420 1.27 -10.93 -13.73
N ALA A 421 1.34 -11.95 -14.59
CA ALA A 421 1.86 -13.25 -14.20
C ALA A 421 3.38 -13.20 -14.02
N ASP A 422 3.90 -14.07 -13.15
CA ASP A 422 5.31 -14.22 -12.82
C ASP A 422 5.95 -12.95 -12.25
N THR A 423 5.15 -12.13 -11.56
CA THR A 423 5.55 -10.84 -11.01
C THR A 423 5.19 -10.77 -9.53
N PRO A 424 6.19 -10.66 -8.61
CA PRO A 424 7.60 -10.33 -8.86
C PRO A 424 8.50 -11.55 -9.13
N ALA A 425 7.95 -12.77 -9.06
CA ALA A 425 8.69 -14.00 -9.26
C ALA A 425 7.80 -15.07 -9.93
N PRO A 426 8.40 -16.09 -10.56
CA PRO A 426 7.66 -17.15 -11.23
C PRO A 426 6.58 -17.79 -10.34
N GLY A 427 5.38 -17.93 -10.89
CA GLY A 427 4.21 -18.50 -10.20
C GLY A 427 3.37 -17.50 -9.41
N TYR A 428 3.80 -16.25 -9.25
CA TYR A 428 3.08 -15.21 -8.49
C TYR A 428 2.55 -14.11 -9.40
N GLY A 429 1.54 -13.36 -8.91
CA GLY A 429 0.98 -12.22 -9.64
C GLY A 429 0.40 -11.20 -8.69
N LEU A 430 1.27 -10.33 -8.18
CA LEU A 430 0.94 -9.37 -7.12
C LEU A 430 0.49 -8.03 -7.67
N TYR A 431 -0.58 -7.48 -7.09
CA TYR A 431 -1.11 -6.16 -7.42
C TYR A 431 -0.05 -5.05 -7.29
N ARG A 432 0.68 -4.99 -6.17
CA ARG A 432 1.72 -3.98 -5.92
C ARG A 432 2.91 -3.97 -6.90
N PHE A 433 3.09 -5.06 -7.64
CA PHE A 433 4.15 -5.16 -8.65
C PHE A 433 3.62 -5.22 -10.09
N SER A 434 2.30 -5.22 -10.28
CA SER A 434 1.69 -5.27 -11.59
C SER A 434 1.63 -3.88 -12.23
N ARG A 435 1.84 -3.86 -13.55
CA ARG A 435 1.75 -2.67 -14.40
C ARG A 435 0.69 -2.84 -15.48
N GLY A 436 0.21 -1.72 -15.98
CA GLY A 436 -0.79 -1.66 -17.03
C GLY A 436 -0.50 -0.56 -18.05
N HIS A 437 -1.44 0.37 -18.20
CA HIS A 437 -1.37 1.42 -19.21
C HIS A 437 -0.13 2.32 -19.02
N GLY A 438 0.68 2.45 -20.07
CA GLY A 438 1.87 3.32 -20.07
C GLY A 438 2.97 2.87 -19.10
N ASP A 439 3.05 1.58 -18.76
CA ASP A 439 3.95 1.03 -17.75
C ASP A 439 3.76 1.61 -16.33
N LEU A 440 2.58 2.19 -16.08
CA LEU A 440 2.18 2.64 -14.75
C LEU A 440 1.79 1.45 -13.88
N TYR A 441 2.19 1.50 -12.62
CA TYR A 441 1.82 0.50 -11.62
C TYR A 441 0.32 0.57 -11.32
N CYS A 442 -0.28 -0.58 -11.01
CA CYS A 442 -1.69 -0.59 -10.61
C CYS A 442 -1.95 0.36 -9.42
N GLU A 443 -1.03 0.39 -8.46
CA GLU A 443 -1.09 1.26 -7.28
C GLU A 443 -0.98 2.75 -7.60
N SER A 444 -0.29 3.12 -8.69
CA SER A 444 -0.17 4.54 -9.05
C SER A 444 -1.50 5.14 -9.50
N CYS A 445 -2.43 4.32 -10.01
CA CYS A 445 -3.77 4.77 -10.43
C CYS A 445 -4.85 4.45 -9.39
N HIS A 446 -4.77 3.27 -8.78
CA HIS A 446 -5.80 2.76 -7.91
C HIS A 446 -5.54 3.03 -6.42
N GLY A 447 -4.32 3.41 -6.03
CA GLY A 447 -3.91 3.53 -4.62
C GLY A 447 -3.36 2.23 -4.05
N ALA A 448 -2.88 2.28 -2.81
CA ALA A 448 -2.22 1.16 -2.15
C ALA A 448 -3.14 -0.06 -1.97
N THR A 449 -2.55 -1.25 -1.83
CA THR A 449 -3.26 -2.45 -1.35
C THR A 449 -4.09 -2.12 -0.10
N HIS A 450 -5.29 -2.68 0.07
CA HIS A 450 -6.24 -2.37 1.16
C HIS A 450 -6.80 -0.92 1.26
N ALA A 451 -6.20 0.05 0.57
CA ALA A 451 -6.60 1.46 0.54
C ALA A 451 -6.96 1.97 -0.86
N ILE A 452 -7.29 1.05 -1.78
CA ILE A 452 -7.68 1.38 -3.16
C ILE A 452 -8.80 2.43 -3.18
N TYR A 453 -8.67 3.43 -4.06
CA TYR A 453 -9.56 4.57 -4.14
C TYR A 453 -10.99 4.23 -4.58
N PRO A 454 -11.98 5.02 -4.12
CA PRO A 454 -11.87 6.00 -3.04
C PRO A 454 -11.82 5.31 -1.67
N SER A 455 -10.89 5.73 -0.81
CA SER A 455 -10.78 5.23 0.56
C SER A 455 -11.85 5.86 1.47
N ALA A 456 -12.15 5.21 2.59
CA ALA A 456 -12.89 5.82 3.70
C ALA A 456 -12.04 6.85 4.47
N GLU A 457 -10.72 6.68 4.48
CA GLU A 457 -9.79 7.64 5.09
C GLU A 457 -9.50 8.79 4.11
N SER A 458 -9.63 10.02 4.61
CA SER A 458 -9.46 11.24 3.83
C SER A 458 -8.03 11.44 3.33
N ASN A 459 -7.02 11.09 4.14
CA ASN A 459 -5.61 11.27 3.79
C ASN A 459 -5.18 10.41 2.60
N ASP A 460 -5.75 9.21 2.42
CA ASP A 460 -5.50 8.40 1.23
C ASP A 460 -5.97 9.12 -0.05
N ASN A 461 -7.06 9.89 0.04
CA ASN A 461 -7.71 10.49 -1.13
C ASN A 461 -7.09 11.83 -1.56
N VAL A 462 -6.09 12.35 -0.84
CA VAL A 462 -5.47 13.66 -1.13
C VAL A 462 -4.86 13.68 -2.53
N LEU A 463 -3.98 12.73 -2.86
CA LEU A 463 -3.35 12.65 -4.17
C LEU A 463 -4.38 12.62 -5.31
N ALA A 464 -5.42 11.78 -5.20
CA ALA A 464 -6.45 11.67 -6.22
C ALA A 464 -7.20 13.01 -6.41
N ARG A 465 -7.52 13.70 -5.32
CA ARG A 465 -8.18 15.02 -5.38
C ARG A 465 -7.28 16.09 -6.01
N GLU A 466 -5.99 16.07 -5.69
CA GLU A 466 -5.03 17.03 -6.28
C GLU A 466 -4.87 16.81 -7.78
N LEU A 467 -4.81 15.56 -8.23
CA LEU A 467 -4.57 15.24 -9.63
C LEU A 467 -5.81 15.46 -10.50
N GLN A 468 -6.98 14.99 -10.07
CA GLN A 468 -8.19 14.97 -10.90
C GLN A 468 -9.40 15.67 -10.28
N GLY A 469 -9.24 16.43 -9.21
CA GLY A 469 -10.31 17.23 -8.61
C GLY A 469 -11.30 16.47 -7.72
N TYR A 470 -11.23 15.13 -7.65
CA TYR A 470 -12.11 14.31 -6.81
C TYR A 470 -11.44 13.02 -6.30
N ALA A 471 -11.99 12.46 -5.22
CA ALA A 471 -11.55 11.19 -4.66
C ALA A 471 -12.01 10.03 -5.55
N GLY A 472 -11.07 9.20 -6.02
CA GLY A 472 -11.38 8.04 -6.86
C GLY A 472 -10.13 7.49 -7.53
N THR A 473 -10.27 6.35 -8.22
CA THR A 473 -9.21 5.86 -9.10
C THR A 473 -8.85 6.96 -10.10
N ILE A 474 -7.56 7.20 -10.30
CA ILE A 474 -7.05 8.18 -11.26
C ILE A 474 -7.39 7.68 -12.65
N ARG A 475 -8.27 8.42 -13.33
CA ARG A 475 -8.82 8.02 -14.64
C ARG A 475 -9.04 9.18 -15.60
N GLU A 476 -8.96 10.43 -15.13
CA GLU A 476 -9.00 11.58 -16.02
C GLU A 476 -7.76 11.58 -16.91
N CYS A 477 -7.95 11.35 -18.21
CA CYS A 477 -6.83 11.19 -19.15
C CYS A 477 -5.91 12.43 -19.15
N ALA A 478 -6.47 13.61 -18.91
CA ALA A 478 -5.73 14.87 -18.82
C ALA A 478 -4.70 14.91 -17.68
N VAL A 479 -4.79 14.02 -16.67
CA VAL A 479 -3.76 13.91 -15.62
C VAL A 479 -2.41 13.54 -16.25
N CYS A 480 -2.41 12.64 -17.23
CA CYS A 480 -1.20 12.07 -17.81
C CYS A 480 -1.01 12.39 -19.30
N HIS A 481 -1.98 13.06 -19.94
CA HIS A 481 -1.93 13.36 -21.37
C HIS A 481 -2.25 14.81 -21.69
N ASP A 482 -1.40 15.41 -22.51
CA ASP A 482 -1.62 16.70 -23.12
C ASP A 482 -0.91 16.75 -24.49
N PRO A 483 -1.65 16.73 -25.63
CA PRO A 483 -3.11 16.65 -25.71
C PRO A 483 -3.65 15.26 -25.33
N VAL A 484 -4.90 15.19 -24.85
CA VAL A 484 -5.60 13.93 -24.57
C VAL A 484 -5.89 13.16 -25.89
N PRO A 485 -5.42 11.91 -26.04
CA PRO A 485 -5.71 11.12 -27.23
C PRO A 485 -7.19 10.81 -27.38
N TYR A 486 -7.70 10.86 -28.61
CA TYR A 486 -9.01 10.35 -28.97
C TYR A 486 -8.91 8.87 -29.35
N THR A 487 -9.50 7.97 -28.56
CA THR A 487 -9.39 6.52 -28.75
C THR A 487 -10.63 5.79 -28.23
N ALA A 488 -11.00 4.69 -28.89
CA ALA A 488 -12.09 3.80 -28.46
C ALA A 488 -11.63 2.72 -27.48
N THR A 489 -10.34 2.36 -27.46
CA THR A 489 -9.83 1.23 -26.66
C THR A 489 -8.39 1.41 -26.14
N GLY A 490 -7.78 2.58 -26.37
CA GLY A 490 -6.37 2.84 -26.05
C GLY A 490 -6.08 3.17 -24.58
N GLY A 491 -7.12 3.40 -23.78
CA GLY A 491 -7.00 3.68 -22.36
C GLY A 491 -6.76 2.44 -21.49
N PRO A 492 -6.59 2.63 -20.17
CA PRO A 492 -6.46 1.51 -19.22
C PRO A 492 -7.65 0.56 -19.32
N HIS A 493 -7.40 -0.75 -19.23
CA HIS A 493 -8.44 -1.79 -19.32
C HIS A 493 -9.27 -1.77 -20.61
N GLY A 494 -8.76 -1.15 -21.68
CA GLY A 494 -9.50 -0.99 -22.93
C GLY A 494 -10.51 0.16 -22.90
N MET A 495 -10.37 1.10 -21.96
CA MET A 495 -11.23 2.29 -21.90
C MET A 495 -11.04 3.19 -23.11
N HIS A 496 -12.14 3.81 -23.54
CA HIS A 496 -12.13 4.90 -24.50
C HIS A 496 -11.80 6.23 -23.81
N THR A 497 -11.52 7.27 -24.60
CA THR A 497 -11.43 8.66 -24.13
C THR A 497 -12.72 9.05 -23.39
N ILE A 498 -12.61 9.75 -22.27
CA ILE A 498 -13.77 10.28 -21.55
C ILE A 498 -13.96 11.79 -21.80
N GLY A 499 -15.19 12.27 -21.63
CA GLY A 499 -15.53 13.70 -21.78
C GLY A 499 -16.14 14.08 -23.13
N ALA A 500 -16.26 15.38 -23.36
CA ALA A 500 -17.08 15.94 -24.44
C ALA A 500 -16.62 15.54 -25.86
N ALA A 501 -15.31 15.37 -26.07
CA ALA A 501 -14.79 14.89 -27.34
C ALA A 501 -15.34 13.50 -27.69
N TRP A 502 -15.35 12.58 -26.72
CA TRP A 502 -15.93 11.25 -26.90
C TRP A 502 -17.43 11.31 -27.16
N VAL A 503 -18.17 12.11 -26.40
CA VAL A 503 -19.63 12.29 -26.60
C VAL A 503 -19.95 12.69 -28.05
N ARG A 504 -19.13 13.56 -28.66
CA ARG A 504 -19.34 14.00 -30.04
C ARG A 504 -19.03 12.91 -31.08
N GLY A 505 -17.97 12.13 -30.91
CA GLY A 505 -17.56 11.11 -31.88
C GLY A 505 -17.97 9.66 -31.52
N HIS A 506 -18.71 9.46 -30.44
CA HIS A 506 -19.12 8.13 -29.98
C HIS A 506 -19.98 7.41 -31.03
N GLY A 507 -20.90 8.16 -31.69
CA GLY A 507 -21.71 7.63 -32.79
C GLY A 507 -20.84 7.08 -33.91
N ASP A 508 -19.90 7.89 -34.39
CA ASP A 508 -18.94 7.48 -35.43
C ASP A 508 -18.16 6.22 -35.02
N SER A 509 -17.73 6.13 -33.77
CA SER A 509 -17.00 4.97 -33.27
C SER A 509 -17.84 3.67 -33.35
N VAL A 510 -19.13 3.76 -33.04
CA VAL A 510 -20.09 2.64 -33.14
C VAL A 510 -20.38 2.29 -34.61
N GLU A 511 -20.58 3.30 -35.47
CA GLU A 511 -20.86 3.09 -36.89
C GLU A 511 -19.70 2.41 -37.63
N HIS A 512 -18.45 2.78 -37.30
CA HIS A 512 -17.27 2.23 -37.96
C HIS A 512 -16.84 0.86 -37.45
N SER A 513 -16.97 0.61 -36.14
CA SER A 513 -16.39 -0.58 -35.49
C SER A 513 -17.43 -1.59 -35.00
N GLY A 514 -18.72 -1.25 -35.08
CA GLY A 514 -19.81 -2.04 -34.53
C GLY A 514 -19.98 -1.86 -33.02
N PRO A 515 -21.20 -2.07 -32.49
CA PRO A 515 -21.47 -1.96 -31.06
C PRO A 515 -20.89 -3.13 -30.25
N GLU A 516 -20.64 -4.29 -30.85
CA GLU A 516 -20.30 -5.53 -30.13
C GLU A 516 -19.05 -5.39 -29.26
N GLN A 517 -18.06 -4.62 -29.71
CA GLN A 517 -16.82 -4.36 -28.96
C GLN A 517 -17.08 -3.66 -27.61
N CYS A 518 -18.18 -2.91 -27.49
CA CYS A 518 -18.51 -2.15 -26.28
C CYS A 518 -19.13 -3.03 -25.20
N THR A 519 -19.65 -4.22 -25.54
CA THR A 519 -20.36 -5.12 -24.61
C THR A 519 -19.50 -5.56 -23.42
N ALA A 520 -18.17 -5.60 -23.60
CA ALA A 520 -17.21 -5.94 -22.55
C ALA A 520 -17.28 -4.99 -21.34
N CYS A 521 -17.51 -3.70 -21.59
CA CYS A 521 -17.59 -2.68 -20.55
C CYS A 521 -19.04 -2.28 -20.29
N HIS A 522 -19.86 -2.20 -21.34
CA HIS A 522 -21.23 -1.72 -21.28
C HIS A 522 -22.28 -2.82 -21.07
N GLY A 523 -21.87 -4.08 -20.96
CA GLY A 523 -22.77 -5.22 -20.82
C GLY A 523 -23.49 -5.57 -22.12
N ALA A 524 -24.20 -6.70 -22.11
CA ALA A 524 -24.93 -7.20 -23.28
C ALA A 524 -26.11 -6.30 -23.71
N ASP A 525 -26.61 -5.45 -22.80
CA ASP A 525 -27.68 -4.49 -23.05
C ASP A 525 -27.19 -3.05 -23.24
N TYR A 526 -25.86 -2.84 -23.23
CA TYR A 526 -25.18 -1.55 -23.40
C TYR A 526 -25.46 -0.50 -22.31
N ARG A 527 -26.01 -0.91 -21.16
CA ARG A 527 -26.39 0.01 -20.06
C ARG A 527 -25.27 0.26 -19.03
N GLY A 528 -24.12 -0.36 -19.22
CA GLY A 528 -23.03 -0.35 -18.26
C GLY A 528 -22.97 -1.63 -17.45
N SER A 529 -21.76 -2.15 -17.26
CA SER A 529 -21.49 -3.20 -16.30
C SER A 529 -21.23 -2.62 -14.91
N PRO A 530 -21.30 -3.42 -13.83
CA PRO A 530 -20.74 -3.03 -12.55
C PRO A 530 -19.30 -2.51 -12.66
N LEU A 531 -18.49 -3.01 -13.60
CA LEU A 531 -17.09 -2.61 -13.76
C LEU A 531 -16.93 -1.25 -14.48
N SER A 532 -17.89 -0.85 -15.31
CA SER A 532 -17.92 0.48 -15.93
C SER A 532 -18.67 1.52 -15.08
N ALA A 533 -19.27 1.12 -13.97
CA ALA A 533 -20.06 2.00 -13.14
C ALA A 533 -19.18 3.06 -12.46
N ILE A 534 -19.40 4.31 -12.86
CA ILE A 534 -18.84 5.48 -12.21
C ILE A 534 -19.81 5.92 -11.12
N LYS A 535 -19.56 5.56 -9.86
CA LYS A 535 -20.27 6.19 -8.74
C LYS A 535 -19.58 7.51 -8.44
N THR A 536 -20.29 8.61 -8.66
CA THR A 536 -19.96 9.95 -8.17
C THR A 536 -20.14 10.02 -6.66
#